data_AF-A0A524NTT2-F1
#
_entry.id   AF-A0A524NTT2-F1
#
_cell.length_a   1.000
_cell.length_b   1.000
_cell.length_c   1.000
_cell.angle_alpha   90.00
_cell.angle_beta   90.00
_cell.angle_gamma   90.00
#
_symmetry.space_group_name_H-M   'P 1'
#
loop_
_entity.id
_entity.type
_entity.pdbx_description
1 polymer ?
#
loop_
_entity_poly.entity_id
_entity_poly.type
_entity_poly.pdbx_seq_one_letter_code
_entity_poly.pdbx_strand_id
1 'polypeptide(L)' 'GFEFAVNYGTEKVRFAAPVKVGSRIRGGAEVVSVEEAKGGILSVVRVTVEVEGEDRPACIAETVSLYFPKK' A
#
# COMPACT_ATOMS: atom_id res chain seq x y z
N GLY A 1 -6.73 11.77 -15.27
CA GLY A 1 -6.01 10.48 -15.15
C GLY A 1 -4.53 10.75 -15.00
N PHE A 2 -3.75 9.77 -14.53
CA PHE A 2 -2.31 9.93 -14.28
C PHE A 2 -1.46 9.47 -15.48
N GLU A 3 -0.31 10.10 -15.70
CA GLU A 3 0.67 9.69 -16.71
C GLU A 3 1.55 8.56 -16.16
N PHE A 4 2.07 8.74 -14.96
CA PHE A 4 2.80 7.74 -14.19
C PHE A 4 2.67 7.98 -12.69
N ALA A 5 3.09 6.99 -11.91
CA ALA A 5 3.20 7.08 -10.46
C ALA A 5 4.55 6.51 -10.02
N VAL A 6 5.09 7.08 -8.96
CA VAL A 6 6.33 6.61 -8.33
C VAL A 6 5.96 5.98 -7.00
N ASN A 7 6.44 4.75 -6.76
CA ASN A 7 6.47 4.21 -5.40
C ASN A 7 7.47 5.06 -4.61
N TYR A 8 6.95 5.89 -3.72
CA TYR A 8 7.73 6.85 -2.93
C TYR A 8 8.22 6.23 -1.61
N GLY A 9 8.15 4.89 -1.53
CA GLY A 9 8.49 4.12 -0.35
C GLY A 9 7.28 3.79 0.53
N THR A 10 7.57 3.60 1.80
CA THR A 10 6.60 3.24 2.83
C THR A 10 6.96 3.96 4.10
N GLU A 11 5.95 4.41 4.84
CA GLU A 11 6.14 4.91 6.21
C GLU A 11 6.27 3.71 7.15
N LYS A 12 5.18 3.32 7.82
CA LYS A 12 5.16 2.19 8.75
C LYS A 12 4.90 0.88 8.01
N VAL A 13 5.78 -0.10 8.22
CA VAL A 13 5.60 -1.48 7.74
C VAL A 13 5.84 -2.47 8.88
N ARG A 14 4.95 -3.45 9.00
CA ARG A 14 5.02 -4.55 9.97
C ARG A 14 4.73 -5.87 9.27
N PHE A 15 5.68 -6.80 9.34
CA PHE A 15 5.47 -8.20 8.96
C PHE A 15 5.14 -9.00 10.23
N ALA A 16 3.85 -9.21 10.50
CA ALA A 16 3.38 -9.77 11.76
C ALA A 16 3.33 -11.31 11.77
N ALA A 17 3.25 -11.93 10.60
CA ALA A 17 3.24 -13.38 10.45
C ALA A 17 3.90 -13.80 9.11
N PRO A 18 4.54 -14.99 9.05
CA PRO A 18 5.11 -15.50 7.80
C PRO A 18 4.02 -15.90 6.81
N VAL A 19 4.34 -15.80 5.51
CA VAL A 19 3.52 -16.36 4.43
C VAL A 19 4.19 -17.62 3.93
N LYS A 20 3.55 -18.78 4.09
CA LYS A 20 4.07 -20.05 3.59
C LYS A 20 3.93 -20.10 2.06
N VAL A 21 4.87 -20.76 1.39
CA VAL A 21 4.78 -20.98 -0.06
C VAL A 21 3.49 -21.74 -0.38
N GLY A 22 2.78 -21.28 -1.40
CA GLY A 22 1.50 -21.86 -1.82
C GLY A 22 0.28 -21.36 -1.04
N SER A 23 0.47 -20.55 0.01
CA SER A 23 -0.65 -19.90 0.70
C SER A 23 -1.38 -18.91 -0.22
N ARG A 24 -2.71 -18.85 -0.06
CA ARG A 24 -3.53 -17.83 -0.70
C ARG A 24 -3.58 -16.58 0.18
N ILE A 25 -3.35 -15.42 -0.43
CA ILE A 25 -3.33 -14.11 0.26
C ILE A 25 -4.39 -13.17 -0.30
N ARG A 26 -4.82 -12.20 0.52
CA ARG A 26 -5.71 -11.10 0.12
C ARG A 26 -5.13 -9.78 0.62
N GLY A 27 -5.14 -8.76 -0.25
CA GLY A 27 -4.83 -7.38 0.14
C GLY A 27 -6.11 -6.56 0.29
N GLY A 28 -6.27 -5.88 1.43
CA GLY A 28 -7.23 -4.79 1.61
C GLY A 28 -6.48 -3.45 1.60
N ALA A 29 -7.03 -2.45 0.91
CA ALA A 29 -6.43 -1.12 0.80
C ALA A 29 -7.39 -0.05 1.34
N GLU A 30 -6.87 0.82 2.18
CA GLU A 30 -7.57 1.97 2.77
C GLU A 30 -6.77 3.24 2.44
N VAL A 31 -7.41 4.23 1.83
CA VAL A 31 -6.79 5.54 1.60
C VAL A 31 -6.72 6.28 2.93
N VAL A 32 -5.52 6.55 3.42
CA VAL A 32 -5.28 7.24 4.69
C VAL A 32 -5.22 8.75 4.49
N SER A 33 -4.50 9.19 3.45
CA SER A 33 -4.44 10.60 3.07
C SER A 33 -4.18 10.77 1.58
N VAL A 34 -4.60 11.92 1.06
CA VAL A 34 -4.31 12.38 -0.30
C VAL A 34 -4.02 13.87 -0.19
N GLU A 35 -2.84 14.28 -0.66
CA GLU A 35 -2.36 15.64 -0.57
C GLU A 35 -1.83 16.10 -1.92
N GLU A 36 -2.00 17.38 -2.23
CA GLU A 36 -1.30 17.99 -3.37
C GLU A 36 0.19 18.15 -3.03
N ALA A 37 1.04 17.67 -3.93
CA ALA A 37 2.48 17.89 -3.89
C ALA A 37 2.90 18.70 -5.13
N LYS A 38 4.08 19.33 -5.12
CA LYS A 38 4.54 20.15 -6.26
C LYS A 38 4.53 19.33 -7.57
N GLY A 39 3.55 19.60 -8.42
CA GLY A 39 3.37 18.94 -9.73
C GLY A 39 2.75 17.55 -9.68
N GLY A 40 2.20 17.11 -8.53
CA GLY A 40 1.64 15.77 -8.37
C GLY A 40 0.68 15.62 -7.20
N ILE A 41 0.24 14.39 -6.96
CA ILE A 41 -0.62 14.01 -5.83
C ILE A 41 0.13 12.97 -5.00
N LEU A 42 0.36 13.26 -3.73
CA LEU A 42 0.92 12.32 -2.78
C LEU A 42 -0.22 11.58 -2.08
N SER A 43 -0.23 10.24 -2.14
CA SER A 43 -1.19 9.44 -1.38
C SER A 43 -0.49 8.53 -0.40
N VAL A 44 -1.06 8.41 0.80
CA VAL A 44 -0.74 7.34 1.74
C VAL A 44 -1.89 6.35 1.73
N VAL A 45 -1.59 5.09 1.42
CA VAL A 45 -2.56 3.98 1.41
C VAL A 45 -2.08 2.90 2.37
N ARG A 46 -2.93 2.57 3.34
CA ARG A 46 -2.71 1.43 4.22
C ARG A 46 -3.16 0.16 3.53
N VAL A 47 -2.22 -0.77 3.36
CA VAL A 47 -2.45 -2.09 2.82
C VAL A 47 -2.32 -3.12 3.94
N THR A 48 -3.38 -3.89 4.15
CA THR A 48 -3.38 -5.05 5.05
C THR A 48 -3.40 -6.32 4.21
N VAL A 49 -2.38 -7.15 4.38
CA VAL A 49 -2.25 -8.45 3.69
C VAL A 49 -2.63 -9.56 4.66
N GLU A 50 -3.69 -10.29 4.33
CA GLU A 50 -4.20 -11.42 5.08
C GLU A 50 -3.85 -12.73 4.38
N VAL A 51 -3.72 -13.81 5.14
CA VAL A 51 -3.50 -15.17 4.65
C VAL A 51 -4.74 -16.00 4.95
N GLU A 52 -5.24 -16.74 3.97
CA GLU A 52 -6.43 -17.57 4.14
C GLU A 52 -6.22 -18.62 5.25
N GLY A 53 -7.13 -18.64 6.23
CA GLY A 53 -7.08 -19.54 7.38
C GLY A 53 -6.21 -19.08 8.56
N GLU A 54 -5.59 -17.90 8.49
CA GLU A 54 -4.80 -17.33 9.60
C GLU A 54 -5.54 -16.16 10.27
N ASP A 55 -5.52 -16.09 11.60
CA ASP A 55 -6.24 -15.07 12.38
C ASP A 55 -5.54 -13.70 12.41
N ARG A 56 -4.27 -13.64 11.98
CA ARG A 56 -3.45 -12.42 12.00
C ARG A 56 -3.00 -12.07 10.59
N PRO A 57 -2.96 -10.77 10.24
CA PRO A 57 -2.43 -10.35 8.94
C PRO A 57 -0.93 -10.69 8.85
N ALA A 58 -0.48 -11.03 7.64
CA ALA A 58 0.93 -11.21 7.36
C ALA A 58 1.68 -9.88 7.34
N CYS A 59 1.09 -8.86 6.72
CA CYS A 59 1.72 -7.55 6.57
C CYS A 59 0.70 -6.42 6.75
N ILE A 60 1.11 -5.35 7.42
CA ILE A 60 0.40 -4.06 7.41
C ILE A 60 1.43 -3.01 6.98
N ALA A 61 1.16 -2.30 5.89
CA ALA A 61 2.06 -1.33 5.30
C ALA A 61 1.33 -0.04 4.93
N GLU A 62 1.87 1.11 5.31
CA GLU A 62 1.45 2.41 4.78
C GLU A 62 2.34 2.76 3.58
N THR A 63 1.83 2.52 2.38
CA THR A 63 2.51 2.78 1.12
C THR A 63 2.34 4.24 0.72
N VAL A 64 3.43 4.87 0.29
CA VAL A 64 3.43 6.25 -0.20
C VAL A 64 3.61 6.23 -1.71
N SER A 65 2.70 6.87 -2.44
CA SER A 65 2.77 6.97 -3.90
C SER A 65 2.63 8.41 -4.33
N LEU A 66 3.52 8.86 -5.23
CA LEU A 66 3.44 10.16 -5.85
C LEU A 66 2.95 10.00 -7.30
N TYR A 67 1.76 10.53 -7.59
CA TYR A 67 1.13 10.46 -8.90
C TYR A 67 1.33 11.75 -9.67
N PHE A 68 1.64 11.64 -10.96
CA PHE A 68 1.79 12.78 -11.86
C PHE A 68 0.61 12.83 -12.83
N PRO A 69 -0.24 13.88 -12.79
CA PRO A 69 -1.35 14.04 -13.72
C PRO A 69 -0.88 14.13 -15.17
N LYS A 70 -1.72 13.67 -16.11
CA LYS A 70 -1.52 13.98 -17.53
C LYS A 70 -1.63 15.50 -17.73
N LYS A 71 -0.77 16.06 -18.57
CA LYS A 71 -0.90 17.43 -19.07
C LYS A 71 -2.16 17.60 -19.90
#